data_AF-A0A382DX22-F1
#
_entry.id   AF-A0A382DX22-F1
#
_cell.length_a   1.000
_cell.length_b   1.000
_cell.length_c   1.000
_cell.angle_alpha   90.00
_cell.angle_beta   90.00
_cell.angle_gamma   90.00
#
_symmetry.space_group_name_H-M   'P 1'
#
loop_
_entity.id
_entity.type
_entity.pdbx_description
1 polymer ?
#
loop_
_entity_poly.entity_id
_entity_poly.type
_entity_poly.pdbx_seq_one_letter_code
_entity_poly.pdbx_strand_id
1 'polypeptide(L)'
;MQNLMEKVQTFHEVCGGHAGKIPTVDLSPETMALRVELLREEVEEYAQAITAGDLVGVADALTDILYVLLGAYVTHGLQTPAQELFDEVHRSNMSKLDEQGKPVYR
;
A
#
# COMPACT_ATOMS: atom_id res chain seq x y z
N MET A 1 -8.17 7.72 3.89
CA MET A 1 -7.06 6.83 4.34
C MET A 1 -6.58 7.05 5.77
N GLN A 2 -6.76 8.25 6.34
CA GLN A 2 -6.15 8.65 7.61
C GLN A 2 -6.32 7.65 8.77
N ASN A 3 -7.55 7.17 9.03
CA ASN A 3 -7.81 6.21 10.12
C ASN A 3 -7.05 4.88 9.98
N LEU A 4 -6.88 4.38 8.75
CA LEU A 4 -6.13 3.14 8.50
C LEU A 4 -4.63 3.35 8.74
N MET A 5 -4.10 4.48 8.26
CA MET A 5 -2.69 4.84 8.45
C MET A 5 -2.34 4.99 9.94
N GLU A 6 -3.21 5.63 10.72
CA GLU A 6 -3.02 5.80 12.17
C GLU A 6 -2.93 4.45 12.90
N LYS A 7 -3.75 3.45 12.51
CA LYS A 7 -3.68 2.09 13.07
C LYS A 7 -2.34 1.42 12.78
N VAL A 8 -1.85 1.51 11.54
CA VAL A 8 -0.58 0.90 11.13
C VAL A 8 0.61 1.61 11.78
N GLN A 9 0.54 2.94 11.89
CA GLN A 9 1.55 3.71 12.61
C GLN A 9 1.62 3.30 14.09
N THR A 10 0.46 3.18 14.76
CA THR A 10 0.39 2.70 16.15
C THR A 10 1.02 1.31 16.29
N PHE A 11 0.77 0.41 15.34
CA PHE A 11 1.40 -0.92 15.33
C PHE A 11 2.94 -0.83 15.23
N HIS A 12 3.48 0.01 14.34
CA HIS A 12 4.93 0.19 14.25
C HIS A 12 5.52 0.75 15.56
N GLU A 13 4.85 1.71 16.20
CA GLU A 13 5.28 2.30 17.47
C GLU A 13 5.30 1.27 18.62
N VAL A 14 4.28 0.41 18.69
CA VAL A 14 4.17 -0.63 19.73
C VAL A 14 5.14 -1.78 19.51
N CYS A 15 5.31 -2.22 18.26
CA CYS A 15 6.10 -3.39 17.91
C CYS A 15 7.59 -3.08 17.65
N GLY A 16 8.03 -1.83 17.87
CA GLY A 16 9.41 -1.42 17.65
C GLY A 16 9.81 -1.37 16.16
N GLY A 17 8.82 -1.24 15.27
CA GLY A 17 9.05 -1.07 13.84
C GLY A 17 9.62 0.31 13.50
N HIS A 18 10.23 0.43 12.32
CA HIS A 18 10.67 1.73 11.82
C HIS A 18 9.44 2.59 11.46
N ALA A 19 9.31 3.74 12.11
CA ALA A 19 8.31 4.75 11.79
C ALA A 19 9.03 6.03 11.33
N GLY A 20 9.12 6.19 10.01
CA GLY A 20 9.69 7.40 9.43
C GLY A 20 8.85 8.61 9.83
N LYS A 21 9.49 9.70 10.26
CA LYS A 21 8.80 10.96 10.58
C LYS A 21 8.85 11.96 9.42
N ILE A 22 9.76 11.72 8.49
CA ILE A 22 10.06 12.57 7.34
C ILE A 22 10.22 11.62 6.14
N PRO A 23 9.72 11.99 4.94
CA PRO A 23 9.93 11.23 3.71
C PRO A 23 11.41 10.88 3.51
N THR A 24 11.72 9.58 3.41
CA THR A 24 13.11 9.13 3.26
C THR A 24 13.23 7.81 2.50
N VAL A 25 14.37 7.62 1.86
CA VAL A 25 14.85 6.33 1.33
C VAL A 25 16.13 5.87 2.04
N ASP A 26 16.66 6.68 2.96
CA ASP A 26 17.82 6.38 3.78
C ASP A 26 17.41 5.46 4.93
N LEU A 27 17.25 4.18 4.60
CA LEU A 27 16.85 3.09 5.49
C LEU A 27 17.85 1.95 5.36
N SER A 28 17.90 1.07 6.35
CA SER A 28 18.77 -0.10 6.26
C SER A 28 18.36 -0.99 5.07
N PRO A 29 19.32 -1.63 4.36
CA PRO A 29 19.00 -2.56 3.28
C PRO A 29 18.03 -3.66 3.70
N GLU A 30 18.13 -4.14 4.94
CA GLU A 30 17.26 -5.16 5.52
C GLU A 30 15.83 -4.65 5.68
N THR A 31 15.65 -3.40 6.12
CA THR A 31 14.33 -2.78 6.27
C THR A 31 13.64 -2.65 4.91
N MET A 32 14.37 -2.19 3.89
CA MET A 32 13.85 -2.08 2.52
C MET A 32 13.53 -3.44 1.92
N ALA A 33 14.43 -4.42 2.09
CA ALA A 33 14.21 -5.79 1.63
C ALA A 33 12.96 -6.41 2.26
N LEU A 34 12.79 -6.26 3.58
CA LEU A 34 11.63 -6.77 4.30
C LEU A 34 10.31 -6.17 3.78
N ARG A 35 10.26 -4.86 3.49
CA ARG A 35 9.04 -4.23 2.94
C ARG A 35 8.66 -4.82 1.59
N VAL A 36 9.64 -5.07 0.73
CA VAL A 36 9.41 -5.68 -0.59
C VAL A 36 9.03 -7.16 -0.47
N GLU A 37 9.64 -7.89 0.46
CA GLU A 37 9.34 -9.30 0.72
C GLU A 37 7.88 -9.50 1.17
N LEU A 38 7.44 -8.77 2.19
CA LEU A 38 6.06 -8.84 2.68
C LEU A 38 5.04 -8.53 1.58
N LEU A 39 5.27 -7.46 0.80
CA LEU A 39 4.37 -7.13 -0.33
C LEU A 39 4.29 -8.24 -1.37
N ARG A 40 5.37 -8.99 -1.61
CA ARG A 40 5.37 -10.12 -2.55
C ARG A 40 4.62 -11.31 -2.00
N GLU A 41 4.78 -11.59 -0.71
CA GLU A 41 4.08 -12.65 0.00
C GLU A 41 2.56 -12.48 -0.12
N GLU A 42 2.02 -11.31 0.28
CA GLU A 42 0.57 -11.09 0.25
C GLU A 42 -0.02 -11.12 -1.18
N VAL A 43 0.75 -10.69 -2.18
CA VAL A 43 0.35 -10.76 -3.59
C VAL A 43 0.28 -12.20 -4.10
N GLU A 44 1.19 -13.07 -3.64
CA GLU A 44 1.18 -14.49 -3.96
C GLU A 44 -0.03 -15.19 -3.31
N GLU A 45 -0.34 -14.88 -2.05
CA GLU A 45 -1.54 -15.39 -1.37
C GLU A 45 -2.83 -14.96 -2.09
N TYR A 46 -2.90 -13.70 -2.52
CA TYR A 46 -4.01 -13.20 -3.33
C TYR A 46 -4.16 -13.98 -4.65
N ALA A 47 -3.06 -14.27 -5.35
CA ALA A 47 -3.09 -15.06 -6.58
C ALA A 47 -3.59 -16.50 -6.34
N GLN A 48 -3.18 -17.10 -5.23
CA GLN A 48 -3.64 -18.43 -4.82
C GLN A 48 -5.14 -18.42 -4.51
N ALA A 49 -5.64 -17.43 -3.76
CA ALA A 49 -7.04 -17.31 -3.41
C ALA A 49 -7.94 -17.11 -4.65
N ILE A 50 -7.51 -16.28 -5.62
CA ILE A 50 -8.20 -16.15 -6.92
C ILE A 50 -8.28 -17.51 -7.62
N THR A 51 -7.15 -18.21 -7.72
CA THR A 51 -7.06 -19.49 -8.43
C THR A 51 -7.95 -20.55 -7.79
N ALA A 52 -8.09 -20.51 -6.46
CA ALA A 52 -8.95 -21.40 -5.70
C ALA A 52 -10.45 -21.02 -5.76
N GLY A 53 -10.81 -19.84 -6.27
CA GLY A 53 -12.18 -19.33 -6.22
C GLY A 53 -12.65 -19.02 -4.80
N ASP A 54 -11.72 -18.71 -3.89
CA ASP A 54 -12.00 -18.45 -2.49
C ASP A 54 -12.19 -16.95 -2.25
N LEU A 55 -13.45 -16.52 -2.15
CA LEU A 55 -13.79 -15.13 -1.89
C LEU A 55 -13.32 -14.65 -0.50
N VAL A 56 -13.30 -15.54 0.50
CA VAL A 56 -12.86 -15.19 1.85
C VAL A 56 -11.35 -14.96 1.83
N GLY A 57 -10.59 -15.89 1.24
CA GLY A 57 -9.15 -15.71 1.04
C GLY A 57 -8.80 -14.49 0.20
N VAL A 58 -9.59 -14.17 -0.82
CA VAL A 58 -9.40 -12.94 -1.61
C VAL A 58 -9.58 -11.68 -0.75
N ALA A 59 -10.60 -11.65 0.10
CA ALA A 59 -10.86 -10.50 0.97
C ALA A 59 -9.74 -10.34 2.03
N ASP A 60 -9.23 -11.45 2.55
CA ASP A 60 -8.12 -11.49 3.51
C ASP A 60 -6.84 -10.94 2.88
N ALA A 61 -6.38 -11.57 1.79
CA ALA A 61 -5.15 -11.18 1.12
C ALA A 61 -5.17 -9.74 0.59
N LEU A 62 -6.31 -9.24 0.07
CA LEU A 62 -6.43 -7.83 -0.32
C LEU A 62 -6.31 -6.87 0.88
N THR A 63 -6.80 -7.28 2.04
CA THR A 63 -6.70 -6.51 3.28
C THR A 63 -5.27 -6.50 3.79
N ASP A 64 -4.58 -7.65 3.74
CA ASP A 64 -3.18 -7.76 4.14
C ASP A 64 -2.25 -6.98 3.20
N ILE A 65 -2.46 -7.05 1.88
CA ILE A 65 -1.79 -6.18 0.90
C ILE A 65 -1.93 -4.71 1.29
N LEU A 66 -3.15 -4.25 1.61
CA LEU A 66 -3.38 -2.87 2.04
C LEU A 66 -2.61 -2.56 3.33
N TYR A 67 -2.61 -3.46 4.30
CA TYR A 67 -1.94 -3.27 5.58
C TYR A 67 -0.41 -3.16 5.41
N VAL A 68 0.22 -4.08 4.67
CA VAL A 68 1.67 -4.05 4.43
C VAL A 68 2.09 -2.88 3.54
N LEU A 69 1.23 -2.46 2.60
CA LEU A 69 1.44 -1.26 1.78
C LEU A 69 1.45 -0.01 2.66
N LEU A 70 0.45 0.17 3.53
CA LEU A 70 0.43 1.28 4.49
C LEU A 70 1.65 1.21 5.42
N GLY A 71 2.09 0.01 5.81
CA GLY A 71 3.33 -0.19 6.56
C GLY A 71 4.55 0.35 5.81
N ALA A 72 4.63 0.17 4.49
CA ALA A 72 5.69 0.77 3.67
C ALA A 72 5.61 2.30 3.65
N TYR A 73 4.42 2.90 3.55
CA TYR A 73 4.24 4.36 3.69
C TYR A 73 4.77 4.86 5.04
N VAL A 74 4.43 4.18 6.14
CA VAL A 74 4.91 4.52 7.49
C VAL A 74 6.43 4.39 7.60
N THR A 75 7.00 3.29 7.10
CA THR A 75 8.45 3.08 7.08
C THR A 75 9.18 4.21 6.34
N HIS A 76 8.62 4.68 5.23
CA HIS A 76 9.20 5.77 4.43
C HIS A 76 8.86 7.18 4.92
N GLY A 77 8.09 7.34 6.00
CA GLY A 77 7.68 8.66 6.49
C GLY A 77 6.72 9.41 5.55
N LEU A 78 5.94 8.67 4.77
CA LEU A 78 5.00 9.18 3.78
C LEU A 78 3.55 9.23 4.29
N GLN A 79 3.31 9.09 5.61
CA GLN A 79 1.96 9.05 6.18
C GLN A 79 1.16 10.32 5.86
N THR A 80 1.79 11.49 6.05
CA THR A 80 1.16 12.80 5.83
C THR A 80 0.77 13.03 4.36
N PRO A 81 1.66 12.84 3.37
CA PRO A 81 1.31 13.05 1.97
C PRO A 81 0.52 11.89 1.33
N ALA A 82 0.28 10.77 2.03
CA ALA A 82 -0.28 9.57 1.40
C ALA A 82 -1.62 9.82 0.69
N GLN A 83 -2.53 10.59 1.29
CA GLN A 83 -3.82 10.91 0.69
C GLN A 83 -3.65 11.82 -0.54
N GLU A 84 -2.81 12.84 -0.45
CA GLU A 84 -2.54 13.76 -1.59
C GLU A 84 -1.90 13.02 -2.77
N LEU A 85 -0.98 12.10 -2.50
CA LEU A 85 -0.35 11.26 -3.52
C LEU A 85 -1.38 10.35 -4.21
N PHE A 86 -2.29 9.74 -3.43
CA PHE A 86 -3.36 8.93 -3.99
C PHE A 86 -4.31 9.79 -4.85
N ASP A 87 -4.71 10.95 -4.36
CA ASP A 87 -5.63 11.85 -5.04
C ASP A 87 -5.04 12.34 -6.37
N GLU A 88 -3.73 12.62 -6.42
CA GLU A 88 -3.03 12.99 -7.65
C GLU A 88 -2.97 11.84 -8.66
N VAL A 89 -2.68 10.61 -8.21
CA VAL A 89 -2.73 9.42 -9.07
C VAL A 89 -4.14 9.21 -9.62
N HIS A 90 -5.16 9.34 -8.77
CA HIS A 90 -6.56 9.23 -9.18
C HIS A 90 -6.94 10.31 -10.20
N ARG A 91 -6.62 11.58 -9.93
CA ARG A 91 -6.85 12.71 -10.85
C ARG A 91 -6.18 12.46 -12.21
N SER A 92 -4.92 12.00 -12.20
CA SER A 92 -4.19 11.66 -13.42
C SER A 92 -4.88 10.55 -14.21
N ASN A 93 -5.32 9.48 -13.54
CA ASN A 93 -6.03 8.39 -14.20
C ASN A 93 -7.38 8.83 -14.79
N MET A 94 -8.14 9.66 -14.07
CA MET A 94 -9.42 10.19 -14.54
C MET A 94 -9.28 11.25 -15.65
N SER A 95 -8.12 11.91 -15.77
CA SER A 95 -7.84 12.82 -16.90
C SER A 95 -7.57 12.10 -18.23
N LYS A 96 -7.35 10.78 -18.20
CA LYS A 96 -7.10 9.94 -19.38
C LYS A 96 -8.40 9.36 -19.97
N LEU A 97 -9.54 9.97 -19.67
CA LEU A 97 -10.83 9.55 -20.22
C LEU A 97 -11.16 10.33 -21.49
N ASP A 98 -11.79 9.68 -22.46
CA ASP A 98 -12.36 10.33 -23.64
C ASP A 98 -13.64 11.12 -23.30
N GLU A 99 -14.23 11.77 -24.30
CA GLU A 99 -15.48 12.53 -24.16
C GLU A 99 -16.68 11.67 -23.72
N GLN A 100 -16.55 10.34 -23.79
CA GLN A 100 -17.55 9.36 -23.37
C GLN A 100 -17.21 8.73 -22.01
N GLY A 101 -16.14 9.19 -21.34
CA GLY A 101 -15.71 8.70 -20.04
C GLY A 101 -15.00 7.35 -20.08
N LYS A 102 -14.48 6.90 -21.24
CA LYS A 102 -13.75 5.64 -21.37
C LYS A 102 -12.22 5.86 -21.31
N PRO A 103 -11.45 4.91 -20.74
CA PRO A 103 -10.00 4.99 -20.72
C PRO A 103 -9.40 5.11 -22.13
N VAL A 104 -8.58 6.13 -22.35
CA VAL A 104 -7.75 6.30 -23.54
C VAL A 104 -6.45 5.53 -23.30
N TYR A 105 -6.35 4.35 -23.90
CA TYR A 105 -5.10 3.59 -23.93
C TYR A 105 -4.12 4.28 -24.89
N ARG A 106 -2.95 4.68 -24.40
CA ARG A 106 -1.83 5.18 -25.20
C ARG A 106 -0.68 4.18 -25.17
#